data_AF-A0A7V8K7S5-F1
#
_entry.id   AF-A0A7V8K7S5-F1
#
_cell.length_a   1.000
_cell.length_b   1.000
_cell.length_c   1.000
_cell.angle_alpha   90.00
_cell.angle_beta   90.00
_cell.angle_gamma   90.00
#
_symmetry.space_group_name_H-M   'P 1'
#
loop_
_entity.id
_entity.type
_entity.pdbx_description
1 polymer ?
#
loop_
_entity_poly.entity_id
_entity_poly.type
_entity_poly.pdbx_seq_one_letter_code
_entity_poly.pdbx_strand_id
1 'polypeptide(L)'
;MSTVARRDFRSTPHRDARQTWADIVALLTASASGGAARPDLVAVAGVASSVIADQGPRDVPIIVTCDGPRTRIYCHYDDDALDESNGNEAALGFDPLKGEWQVSLPVDAEDLAWVTAALRAKSARVVARDRNETIETSTASNATARFVVDVEGFMKT
;
A
#
# COMPACT_ATOMS: atom_id res chain seq x y z
N MET A 1 -5.56 12.74 -17.72
CA MET A 1 -5.50 11.31 -17.34
C MET A 1 -4.32 11.13 -16.40
N SER A 2 -4.54 10.66 -15.16
CA SER A 2 -3.43 10.31 -14.27
C SER A 2 -2.84 8.97 -14.72
N THR A 3 -1.54 8.92 -15.03
CA THR A 3 -0.85 7.68 -15.38
C THR A 3 -0.89 6.71 -14.21
N VAL A 4 -1.27 5.45 -14.46
CA VAL A 4 -1.30 4.38 -13.45
C VAL A 4 -0.44 3.22 -13.95
N ALA A 5 0.54 2.82 -13.15
CA ALA A 5 1.33 1.61 -13.37
C ALA A 5 0.76 0.44 -12.55
N ARG A 6 0.79 -0.77 -13.11
CA ARG A 6 0.44 -2.01 -12.41
C ARG A 6 1.67 -2.91 -12.29
N ARG A 7 1.85 -3.55 -11.14
CA ARG A 7 2.81 -4.62 -10.91
C ARG A 7 2.12 -5.78 -10.20
N ASP A 8 2.57 -6.97 -10.50
CA ASP A 8 1.98 -8.22 -10.03
C ASP A 8 3.13 -9.08 -9.49
N PHE A 9 3.13 -9.30 -8.18
CA PHE A 9 4.19 -10.03 -7.48
C PHE A 9 3.73 -11.45 -7.16
N ARG A 10 4.54 -12.45 -7.47
CA ARG A 10 4.24 -13.84 -7.10
C ARG A 10 4.59 -14.08 -5.63
N SER A 11 3.60 -14.20 -4.75
CA SER A 11 3.80 -14.37 -3.31
C SER A 11 3.87 -15.85 -2.92
N THR A 12 3.18 -16.26 -1.85
CA THR A 12 3.17 -17.64 -1.35
C THR A 12 2.48 -18.58 -2.35
N PRO A 13 3.05 -19.78 -2.67
CA PRO A 13 4.25 -20.40 -2.08
C PRO A 13 5.55 -20.14 -2.86
N HIS A 14 5.54 -19.40 -3.96
CA HIS A 14 6.75 -19.08 -4.73
C HIS A 14 7.82 -18.37 -3.87
N ARG A 15 7.39 -17.46 -2.99
CA ARG A 15 8.19 -16.85 -1.94
C ARG A 15 7.33 -16.57 -0.70
N ASP A 16 7.95 -16.41 0.47
CA ASP A 16 7.17 -16.06 1.67
C ASP A 16 6.68 -14.59 1.64
N ALA A 17 5.75 -14.25 2.53
CA ALA A 17 5.18 -12.91 2.61
C ALA A 17 6.21 -11.82 2.94
N ARG A 18 7.25 -12.16 3.70
CA ARG A 18 8.31 -11.23 4.09
C ARG A 18 9.24 -10.92 2.92
N GLN A 19 9.61 -11.93 2.15
CA GLN A 19 10.37 -11.78 0.92
C GLN A 19 9.56 -11.02 -0.12
N THR A 20 8.26 -11.30 -0.25
CA THR A 20 7.34 -10.53 -1.10
C THR A 20 7.38 -9.04 -0.76
N TRP A 21 7.26 -8.68 0.52
CA TRP A 21 7.38 -7.29 0.93
C TRP A 21 8.77 -6.71 0.64
N ALA A 22 9.84 -7.45 0.90
CA ALA A 22 11.20 -7.00 0.63
C ALA A 22 11.43 -6.66 -0.86
N ASP A 23 10.88 -7.47 -1.76
CA ASP A 23 10.96 -7.27 -3.21
C ASP A 23 10.12 -6.07 -3.66
N ILE A 24 8.93 -5.86 -3.07
CA ILE A 24 8.13 -4.65 -3.26
C ILE A 24 8.92 -3.40 -2.83
N VAL A 25 9.55 -3.44 -1.65
CA VAL A 25 10.39 -2.33 -1.17
C VAL A 25 11.57 -2.09 -2.10
N ALA A 26 12.21 -3.15 -2.61
CA ALA A 26 13.29 -3.02 -3.59
C ALA A 26 12.82 -2.33 -4.87
N LEU A 27 11.67 -2.73 -5.43
CA LEU A 27 11.09 -2.11 -6.61
C LEU A 27 10.75 -0.63 -6.39
N LEU A 28 10.14 -0.29 -5.25
CA LEU A 28 9.76 1.09 -4.93
C LEU A 28 10.97 1.99 -4.64
N THR A 29 12.06 1.43 -4.09
CA THR A 29 13.24 2.20 -3.67
C THR A 29 14.41 2.15 -4.66
N ALA A 30 14.22 1.56 -5.85
CA ALA A 30 15.23 1.52 -6.90
C ALA A 30 15.51 2.89 -7.55
N SER A 31 14.67 3.90 -7.29
CA SER A 31 14.80 5.26 -7.83
C SER A 31 15.50 6.22 -6.87
N ALA A 32 15.81 7.43 -7.33
CA ALA A 32 16.57 8.43 -6.59
C ALA A 32 16.00 8.75 -5.18
N SER A 33 14.67 8.88 -5.05
CA SER A 33 14.03 9.15 -3.74
C SER A 33 14.01 7.94 -2.80
N GLY A 34 14.34 6.74 -3.30
CA GLY A 34 14.24 5.48 -2.58
C GLY A 34 15.13 5.38 -1.35
N GLY A 35 16.32 6.00 -1.37
CA GLY A 35 17.26 5.94 -0.24
C GLY A 35 16.68 6.52 1.06
N ALA A 36 15.96 7.63 0.97
CA ALA A 36 15.33 8.28 2.13
C ALA A 36 14.04 7.58 2.59
N ALA A 37 13.30 6.97 1.66
CA ALA A 37 12.03 6.31 1.95
C ALA A 37 12.17 4.84 2.42
N ARG A 38 13.29 4.18 2.08
CA ARG A 38 13.52 2.76 2.41
C ARG A 38 13.41 2.43 3.91
N PRO A 39 13.96 3.24 4.85
CA PRO A 39 13.84 2.94 6.28
C PRO A 39 12.39 2.83 6.75
N ASP A 40 11.51 3.73 6.30
CA ASP A 40 10.09 3.72 6.65
C ASP A 40 9.39 2.44 6.18
N LEU A 41 9.66 2.03 4.93
CA LEU A 41 9.08 0.82 4.34
C LEU A 41 9.63 -0.46 5.00
N VAL A 42 10.90 -0.47 5.41
CA VAL A 42 11.50 -1.60 6.13
C VAL A 42 10.97 -1.69 7.56
N ALA A 43 10.72 -0.56 8.23
CA ALA A 43 10.21 -0.54 9.60
C ALA A 43 8.85 -1.25 9.71
N VAL A 44 7.97 -1.05 8.73
CA VAL A 44 6.63 -1.66 8.68
C VAL A 44 6.63 -3.11 8.17
N ALA A 45 7.77 -3.70 7.85
CA ALA A 45 7.86 -5.02 7.20
C ALA A 45 7.07 -6.12 7.90
N GLY A 46 7.08 -6.18 9.24
CA GLY A 46 6.30 -7.18 9.98
C GLY A 46 4.79 -7.04 9.77
N VAL A 47 4.27 -5.80 9.75
CA VAL A 47 2.84 -5.53 9.56
C VAL A 47 2.44 -5.79 8.10
N ALA A 48 3.24 -5.30 7.16
CA ALA A 48 3.00 -5.54 5.73
C ALA A 48 3.07 -7.03 5.35
N SER A 49 3.98 -7.79 5.98
CA SER A 49 4.06 -9.24 5.77
C SER A 49 2.82 -9.98 6.29
N SER A 50 2.22 -9.54 7.41
CA SER A 50 0.94 -10.09 7.89
C SER A 50 -0.14 -9.89 6.84
N VAL A 51 -0.32 -8.64 6.39
CA VAL A 51 -1.32 -8.29 5.37
C VAL A 51 -1.15 -9.09 4.07
N ILE A 52 0.10 -9.34 3.65
CA ILE A 52 0.40 -10.18 2.48
C ILE A 52 0.08 -11.64 2.76
N ALA A 53 0.38 -12.16 3.96
CA ALA A 53 0.08 -13.53 4.34
C ALA A 53 -1.43 -13.80 4.40
N ASP A 54 -2.22 -12.81 4.84
CA ASP A 54 -3.68 -12.83 4.84
C ASP A 54 -4.29 -12.63 3.44
N GLN A 55 -3.44 -12.53 2.41
CA GLN A 55 -3.82 -12.38 1.01
C GLN A 55 -4.65 -11.11 0.69
N GLY A 56 -4.56 -10.08 1.54
CA GLY A 56 -5.22 -8.79 1.30
C GLY A 56 -4.92 -8.21 -0.09
N PRO A 57 -3.66 -8.26 -0.58
CA PRO A 57 -3.28 -7.77 -1.89
C PRO A 57 -3.69 -8.62 -3.12
N ARG A 58 -4.51 -9.67 -2.96
CA ARG A 58 -4.90 -10.56 -4.07
C ARG A 58 -5.76 -9.84 -5.12
N ASP A 59 -6.94 -9.41 -4.71
CA ASP A 59 -7.92 -8.76 -5.61
C ASP A 59 -7.91 -7.24 -5.48
N VAL A 60 -7.31 -6.74 -4.41
CA VAL A 60 -7.30 -5.34 -4.02
C VAL A 60 -5.84 -4.91 -3.90
N PRO A 61 -5.37 -3.88 -4.63
CA PRO A 61 -3.94 -3.60 -4.69
C PRO A 61 -3.43 -2.83 -3.47
N ILE A 62 -2.16 -3.04 -3.16
CA ILE A 62 -1.35 -2.03 -2.48
C ILE A 62 -1.22 -0.82 -3.41
N ILE A 63 -1.54 0.36 -2.90
CA ILE A 63 -1.53 1.60 -3.70
C ILE A 63 -0.39 2.48 -3.24
N VAL A 64 0.44 2.91 -4.19
CA VAL A 64 1.49 3.91 -3.96
C VAL A 64 1.13 5.16 -4.72
N THR A 65 1.04 6.28 -3.99
CA THR A 65 0.87 7.62 -4.56
C THR A 65 2.14 8.42 -4.34
N CYS A 66 2.45 9.31 -5.29
CA CYS A 66 3.60 10.20 -5.25
C CYS A 66 3.34 11.41 -6.16
N ASP A 67 4.31 12.31 -6.27
CA ASP A 67 4.31 13.42 -7.24
C ASP A 67 4.59 12.88 -8.66
N GLY A 68 3.68 12.05 -9.17
CA GLY A 68 3.85 11.31 -10.41
C GLY A 68 2.77 10.25 -10.64
N PRO A 69 3.07 9.23 -11.47
CA PRO A 69 2.15 8.12 -11.70
C PRO A 69 1.84 7.34 -10.42
N ARG A 70 0.60 6.91 -10.28
CA ARG A 70 0.19 5.99 -9.19
C ARG A 70 0.64 4.57 -9.52
N THR A 71 1.17 3.84 -8.55
CA THR A 71 1.48 2.41 -8.71
C THR A 71 0.47 1.55 -7.97
N ARG A 72 -0.08 0.54 -8.64
CA ARG A 72 -0.90 -0.52 -8.04
C ARG A 72 -0.10 -1.81 -8.03
N ILE A 73 0.00 -2.43 -6.87
CA ILE A 73 0.75 -3.67 -6.67
C ILE A 73 -0.20 -4.74 -6.17
N TYR A 74 -0.31 -5.82 -6.93
CA TYR A 74 -1.07 -7.01 -6.58
C TYR A 74 -0.12 -8.15 -6.20
N CYS A 75 -0.64 -9.12 -5.45
CA CYS A 75 0.06 -10.36 -5.15
C CYS A 75 -0.71 -11.56 -5.70
N HIS A 76 -0.01 -12.46 -6.39
CA HIS A 76 -0.51 -13.78 -6.75
C HIS A 76 -0.17 -14.79 -5.65
N TYR A 77 -1.02 -15.78 -5.47
CA TYR A 77 -0.94 -16.76 -4.40
C TYR A 77 -1.29 -18.16 -4.91
N ASP A 78 -0.92 -19.18 -4.16
CA ASP A 78 -1.21 -20.59 -4.45
C ASP A 78 -0.70 -20.99 -5.86
N ASP A 79 -1.54 -21.61 -6.68
CA ASP A 79 -1.18 -22.03 -8.03
C ASP A 79 -0.80 -20.83 -8.92
N ASP A 80 -1.45 -19.67 -8.75
CA ASP A 80 -1.15 -18.47 -9.53
C ASP A 80 0.26 -17.93 -9.25
N ALA A 81 0.78 -18.14 -8.04
CA ALA A 81 2.15 -17.74 -7.70
C ALA A 81 3.20 -18.66 -8.32
N LEU A 82 2.84 -19.90 -8.65
CA LEU A 82 3.74 -20.87 -9.26
C LEU A 82 3.85 -20.69 -10.78
N ASP A 83 2.85 -20.09 -11.42
CA ASP A 83 2.89 -19.75 -12.84
C ASP A 83 3.82 -18.55 -13.11
N GLU A 84 4.89 -18.78 -13.86
CA GLU A 84 5.86 -17.73 -14.20
C GLU A 84 5.28 -16.62 -15.08
N SER A 85 4.17 -16.88 -15.79
CA SER A 85 3.52 -15.90 -16.65
C SER A 85 2.67 -14.86 -15.90
N ASN A 86 2.33 -15.13 -14.64
CA ASN A 86 1.54 -14.24 -13.78
C ASN A 86 2.38 -13.14 -13.10
N GLY A 87 3.71 -13.16 -13.23
CA GLY A 87 4.58 -12.13 -12.66
C GLY A 87 4.77 -10.92 -13.58
N ASN A 88 4.62 -9.71 -13.02
CA ASN A 88 5.03 -8.46 -13.66
C ASN A 88 5.78 -7.59 -12.65
N GLU A 89 7.06 -7.91 -12.45
CA GLU A 89 7.94 -7.33 -11.42
C GLU A 89 9.04 -6.45 -12.02
N ALA A 90 8.89 -6.03 -13.28
CA ALA A 90 9.86 -5.19 -13.97
C ALA A 90 10.02 -3.82 -13.28
N ALA A 91 11.21 -3.23 -13.38
CA ALA A 91 11.48 -1.90 -12.83
C ALA A 91 10.45 -0.85 -13.30
N LEU A 92 10.21 0.16 -12.48
CA LEU A 92 9.36 1.28 -12.83
C LEU A 92 10.17 2.32 -13.61
N GLY A 93 9.63 2.82 -14.71
CA GLY A 93 10.27 3.86 -15.54
C GLY A 93 10.18 5.28 -14.97
N PHE A 94 9.79 5.42 -13.71
CA PHE A 94 9.63 6.69 -12.99
C PHE A 94 9.94 6.47 -11.51
N ASP A 95 10.11 7.56 -10.76
CA ASP A 95 10.31 7.51 -9.30
C ASP A 95 8.96 7.39 -8.57
N PRO A 96 8.64 6.21 -7.98
CA PRO A 96 7.33 5.97 -7.37
C PRO A 96 7.20 6.54 -5.95
N LEU A 97 8.26 7.14 -5.40
CA LEU A 97 8.30 7.72 -4.05
C LEU A 97 8.75 9.19 -4.09
N LYS A 98 8.55 9.87 -5.23
CA LYS A 98 8.87 11.27 -5.38
C LYS A 98 7.91 12.16 -4.57
N GLY A 99 8.46 13.12 -3.84
CA GLY A 99 7.67 14.17 -3.16
C GLY A 99 6.80 13.63 -2.03
N GLU A 100 5.52 14.04 -1.97
CA GLU A 100 4.59 13.64 -0.91
C GLU A 100 4.01 12.25 -1.15
N TRP A 101 4.87 11.24 -1.02
CA TRP A 101 4.49 9.85 -1.25
C TRP A 101 3.74 9.25 -0.06
N GLN A 102 2.91 8.25 -0.38
CA GLN A 102 2.17 7.44 0.58
C GLN A 102 1.99 6.01 0.03
N VAL A 103 2.04 5.02 0.92
CA VAL A 103 1.72 3.62 0.62
C VAL A 103 0.47 3.21 1.40
N SER A 104 -0.52 2.68 0.71
CA SER A 104 -1.79 2.23 1.28
C SER A 104 -1.92 0.71 1.14
N LEU A 105 -2.00 0.01 2.28
CA LEU A 105 -2.18 -1.43 2.37
C LEU A 105 -3.66 -1.79 2.48
N PRO A 106 -4.17 -2.72 1.66
CA PRO A 106 -5.54 -3.23 1.78
C PRO A 106 -5.63 -4.25 2.91
N VAL A 107 -6.58 -4.06 3.82
CA VAL A 107 -6.74 -4.86 5.04
C VAL A 107 -8.21 -5.23 5.19
N ASP A 108 -8.49 -6.41 5.74
CA ASP A 108 -9.85 -6.78 6.14
C ASP A 108 -10.35 -5.88 7.28
N ALA A 109 -11.66 -5.66 7.34
CA ALA A 109 -12.27 -4.73 8.28
C ALA A 109 -11.97 -5.09 9.76
N GLU A 110 -11.84 -6.38 10.06
CA GLU A 110 -11.53 -6.89 11.40
C GLU A 110 -10.10 -6.55 11.85
N ASP A 111 -9.16 -6.46 10.91
CA ASP A 111 -7.76 -6.19 11.18
C ASP A 111 -7.40 -4.69 11.09
N LEU A 112 -8.26 -3.89 10.49
CA LEU A 112 -8.01 -2.48 10.20
C LEU A 112 -7.55 -1.69 11.43
N ALA A 113 -8.17 -1.92 12.59
CA ALA A 113 -7.88 -1.18 13.82
C ALA A 113 -6.44 -1.42 14.32
N TRP A 114 -6.03 -2.69 14.42
CA TRP A 114 -4.70 -3.03 14.94
C TRP A 114 -3.61 -2.72 13.91
N VAL A 115 -3.87 -2.99 12.62
CA VAL A 115 -2.92 -2.69 11.54
C VAL A 115 -2.65 -1.19 11.47
N THR A 116 -3.70 -0.36 11.51
CA THR A 116 -3.56 1.10 11.50
C THR A 116 -2.74 1.61 12.68
N ALA A 117 -3.00 1.08 13.88
CA ALA A 117 -2.24 1.45 15.08
C ALA A 117 -0.75 1.05 14.96
N ALA A 118 -0.47 -0.16 14.48
CA ALA A 118 0.88 -0.68 14.32
C ALA A 118 1.68 0.07 13.24
N LEU A 119 1.02 0.48 12.14
CA LEU A 119 1.64 1.30 11.09
C LEU A 119 1.96 2.71 11.60
N ARG A 120 1.00 3.39 12.25
CA ARG A 120 1.20 4.75 12.79
C ARG A 120 2.34 4.85 13.79
N ALA A 121 2.61 3.79 14.56
CA ALA A 121 3.73 3.74 15.48
C ALA A 121 5.10 3.72 14.78
N LYS A 122 5.15 3.43 13.48
CA LYS A 122 6.38 3.19 12.71
C LYS A 122 6.59 4.15 11.55
N SER A 123 5.52 4.58 10.89
CA SER A 123 5.58 5.50 9.76
C SER A 123 4.30 6.33 9.67
N ALA A 124 4.44 7.61 9.29
CA ALA A 124 3.30 8.47 8.96
C ALA A 124 2.82 8.31 7.50
N ARG A 125 3.64 7.69 6.64
CA ARG A 125 3.42 7.58 5.19
C ARG A 125 2.89 6.22 4.74
N VAL A 126 2.94 5.21 5.60
CA VAL A 126 2.33 3.90 5.32
C VAL A 126 1.02 3.80 6.10
N VAL A 127 -0.08 3.62 5.40
CA VAL A 127 -1.43 3.60 5.96
C VAL A 127 -2.14 2.30 5.59
N ALA A 128 -3.10 1.90 6.41
CA ALA A 128 -4.02 0.82 6.09
C ALA A 128 -5.37 1.41 5.64
N ARG A 129 -6.10 0.62 4.85
CA ARG A 129 -7.47 0.91 4.43
C ARG A 129 -8.28 -0.37 4.39
N ASP A 130 -9.59 -0.24 4.50
CA ASP A 130 -10.47 -1.36 4.25
C ASP A 130 -10.33 -1.79 2.78
N ARG A 131 -10.21 -3.10 2.54
CA ARG A 131 -10.10 -3.66 1.19
C ARG A 131 -11.37 -3.42 0.36
N ASN A 132 -12.54 -3.30 1.00
CA ASN A 132 -13.83 -3.04 0.36
C ASN A 132 -14.07 -1.55 0.08
N GLU A 133 -13.25 -0.66 0.66
CA GLU A 133 -13.33 0.76 0.39
C GLU A 133 -12.84 1.06 -1.03
N THR A 134 -13.69 1.71 -1.81
CA THR A 134 -13.34 2.13 -3.18
C THR A 134 -12.55 3.43 -3.11
N ILE A 135 -11.25 3.38 -3.43
CA ILE A 135 -10.47 4.60 -3.65
C ILE A 135 -10.86 5.16 -5.03
N GLU A 136 -11.75 6.14 -5.04
CA GLU A 136 -12.06 6.90 -6.23
C GLU A 136 -10.79 7.60 -6.75
N THR A 137 -10.62 7.57 -8.07
CA THR A 137 -9.47 8.16 -8.76
C THR A 137 -9.66 9.68 -8.80
N SER A 138 -9.46 10.34 -7.67
CA SER A 138 -9.55 11.79 -7.60
C SER A 138 -8.34 12.42 -8.31
N THR A 139 -8.57 12.87 -9.54
CA THR A 139 -7.87 14.02 -10.12
C THR A 139 -7.83 15.15 -9.09
N ALA A 140 -6.65 15.73 -8.89
CA ALA A 140 -6.39 16.83 -7.97
C ALA A 140 -7.62 17.74 -7.76
N SER A 141 -8.17 17.71 -6.55
CA SER A 141 -9.04 18.75 -6.03
C SER A 141 -8.88 18.79 -4.52
N ASN A 142 -8.44 19.97 -4.08
CA ASN A 142 -8.25 20.40 -2.71
C ASN A 142 -9.50 20.08 -1.87
N ALA A 143 -9.51 18.95 -1.16
CA ALA A 143 -10.62 18.57 -0.29
C ALA A 143 -10.21 18.87 1.16
N THR A 144 -10.68 20.02 1.62
CA THR A 144 -10.71 20.42 3.03
C THR A 144 -11.29 19.29 3.86
N ALA A 145 -10.53 18.78 4.84
CA ALA A 145 -11.03 17.83 5.81
C ALA A 145 -12.21 18.47 6.57
N ARG A 146 -13.45 18.07 6.23
CA ARG A 146 -14.62 18.34 7.06
C ARG A 146 -14.49 17.48 8.32
N PHE A 147 -13.99 18.07 9.40
CA PHE A 147 -14.27 17.57 10.73
C PHE A 147 -15.79 17.60 10.92
N VAL A 148 -16.41 16.42 10.99
CA VAL A 148 -17.77 16.29 11.51
C VAL A 148 -17.65 16.45 13.02
N VAL A 149 -17.96 17.65 13.51
CA VAL A 149 -18.18 17.88 14.95
C VAL A 149 -19.53 17.24 15.29
N ASP A 150 -19.50 16.27 16.18
CA ASP A 150 -20.69 15.72 16.83
C ASP A 150 -21.28 16.80 17.75
N VAL A 151 -22.42 17.37 17.36
CA VAL A 151 -23.12 18.43 18.11
C VAL A 151 -24.05 17.84 19.18
N GLU A 152 -24.36 16.53 19.12
CA GLU A 152 -25.28 15.89 20.08
C GLU A 152 -24.63 15.66 21.46
N GLY A 153 -23.30 15.62 21.53
CA GLY A 153 -22.55 15.62 22.80
C GLY A 153 -22.44 16.98 23.50
N PHE A 154 -22.73 18.09 22.83
CA PHE A 154 -22.44 19.45 23.34
C PHE A 154 -23.61 20.12 24.10
N MET A 155 -24.82 19.56 24.06
CA MET A 155 -26.03 20.18 24.65
C MET A 155 -26.65 19.43 25.83
N LYS A 156 -25.89 18.57 26.52
CA LYS A 156 -26.27 18.05 27.84
C LYS A 156 -25.37 18.63 28.91
N THR A 157 -25.70 19.84 29.35
CA THR A 157 -25.35 20.37 30.67
C THR A 157 -26.58 21.05 31.22
#